data_AF-A0A2T0T821-F1
#
_entry.id   AF-A0A2T0T821-F1
#
_cell.length_a   1.000
_cell.length_b   1.000
_cell.length_c   1.000
_cell.angle_alpha   90.00
_cell.angle_beta   90.00
_cell.angle_gamma   90.00
#
_symmetry.space_group_name_H-M   'P 1'
#
loop_
_entity.id
_entity.type
_entity.pdbx_description
1 polymer ?
#
loop_
_entity_poly.entity_id
_entity_poly.type
_entity_poly.pdbx_seq_one_letter_code
_entity_poly.pdbx_strand_id
1 'polypeptide(L)'
;MRVRLDPRQWPGRVIPETDTEIDTAVEAVCMRASWPDADRHRVRTTLAPWFADGWPVDALLLAVDQRPDGSRQGRPRGRDQEAHEFLRARLRAWSGADGRRSKPPVAGVPLGQWWRVNRRNARLHEPRQAAPLGPEGEQAREESLARARAHLTDPVERSREKARRWREALDTLLVPGKAAPTFEDSRRLLVDRVVPRTVCPHCGAGQVAVRRAA
;
A
#
# COMPACT_ATOMS: atom_id res chain seq x y z
N MET A 1 -29.24 9.07 -20.51
CA MET A 1 -27.85 9.06 -21.02
C MET A 1 -27.12 7.89 -20.37
N ARG A 2 -26.88 6.79 -21.09
CA ARG A 2 -26.19 5.61 -20.54
C ARG A 2 -24.68 5.83 -20.68
N VAL A 3 -23.98 6.09 -19.58
CA VAL A 3 -22.52 6.26 -19.58
C VAL A 3 -21.90 4.88 -19.40
N ARG A 4 -21.28 4.35 -20.45
CA ARG A 4 -20.50 3.10 -20.37
C ARG A 4 -19.10 3.46 -19.90
N LEU A 5 -18.77 3.08 -18.67
CA LEU A 5 -17.43 3.26 -18.12
C LEU A 5 -16.53 2.09 -18.55
N ASP A 6 -15.25 2.37 -18.80
CA ASP A 6 -14.26 1.30 -18.95
C ASP A 6 -14.13 0.58 -17.58
N PRO A 7 -14.21 -0.76 -17.53
CA PRO A 7 -14.00 -1.53 -16.30
C PRO A 7 -12.71 -1.16 -15.54
N ARG A 8 -11.62 -0.82 -16.24
CA ARG A 8 -10.36 -0.37 -15.63
C ARG A 8 -10.52 0.92 -14.84
N GLN A 9 -11.45 1.77 -15.28
CA GLN A 9 -11.72 3.08 -14.71
C GLN A 9 -12.94 3.07 -13.79
N TRP A 10 -13.57 1.90 -13.56
CA TRP A 10 -14.73 1.79 -12.69
C TRP A 10 -14.42 2.34 -11.29
N PRO A 11 -15.19 3.29 -10.74
CA PRO A 11 -14.87 3.82 -9.43
C PRO A 11 -15.14 2.78 -8.34
N GLY A 12 -14.11 2.46 -7.55
CA GLY A 12 -14.18 1.35 -6.59
C GLY A 12 -15.25 1.51 -5.50
N ARG A 13 -15.60 2.75 -5.13
CA ARG A 13 -16.65 3.05 -4.14
C ARG A 13 -18.05 3.23 -4.74
N VAL A 14 -18.21 3.11 -6.05
CA VAL A 14 -19.54 3.21 -6.66
C VAL A 14 -20.31 1.91 -6.51
N ILE A 15 -21.57 2.03 -6.09
CA ILE A 15 -22.54 0.93 -6.06
C ILE A 15 -23.15 0.84 -7.46
N PRO A 16 -22.98 -0.28 -8.18
CA PRO A 16 -23.65 -0.48 -9.46
C PRO A 16 -25.13 -0.78 -9.24
N GLU A 17 -26.00 -0.08 -9.97
CA GLU A 17 -27.47 -0.19 -9.81
C GLU A 17 -28.13 -0.83 -11.04
N THR A 18 -27.56 -0.64 -12.23
CA THR A 18 -28.09 -1.19 -13.49
C THR A 18 -27.38 -2.47 -13.92
N ASP A 19 -28.03 -3.33 -14.71
CA ASP A 19 -27.40 -4.56 -15.22
C ASP A 19 -26.07 -4.29 -15.93
N THR A 20 -26.01 -3.25 -16.76
CA THR A 20 -24.78 -2.85 -17.45
C THR A 20 -23.68 -2.38 -16.50
N GLU A 21 -24.05 -1.69 -15.42
CA GLU A 21 -23.11 -1.27 -14.38
C GLU A 21 -22.62 -2.47 -13.57
N ILE A 22 -23.50 -3.41 -13.27
CA ILE A 22 -23.17 -4.66 -12.58
C ILE A 22 -22.17 -5.46 -13.42
N ASP A 23 -22.42 -5.62 -14.71
CA ASP A 23 -21.51 -6.33 -15.62
C ASP A 23 -20.12 -5.65 -15.66
N THR A 24 -20.10 -4.31 -15.78
CA THR A 24 -18.86 -3.52 -15.76
C THR A 24 -18.12 -3.63 -14.41
N ALA A 25 -18.85 -3.61 -13.30
CA ALA A 25 -18.28 -3.73 -11.96
C ALA A 25 -17.72 -5.13 -11.71
N VAL A 26 -18.38 -6.18 -12.22
CA VAL A 26 -17.88 -7.56 -12.18
C VAL A 26 -16.58 -7.69 -12.96
N GLU A 27 -16.51 -7.12 -14.16
CA GLU A 27 -15.27 -7.06 -14.93
C GLU A 27 -14.16 -6.34 -14.14
N ALA A 28 -14.47 -5.21 -13.52
CA ALA A 28 -13.53 -4.46 -12.69
C ALA A 28 -13.01 -5.27 -11.49
N VAL A 29 -13.88 -6.04 -10.81
CA VAL A 29 -13.50 -6.97 -9.73
C VAL A 29 -12.51 -8.01 -10.25
N CYS A 30 -12.85 -8.72 -11.32
CA CYS A 30 -12.00 -9.77 -11.88
C CYS A 30 -10.65 -9.23 -12.34
N MET A 31 -10.60 -8.02 -12.92
CA MET A 31 -9.35 -7.39 -13.33
C MET A 31 -8.47 -7.01 -12.15
N ARG A 32 -9.03 -6.38 -11.10
CA ARG A 32 -8.28 -5.97 -9.91
C ARG A 32 -7.79 -7.15 -9.07
N ALA A 33 -8.60 -8.20 -8.99
CA ALA A 33 -8.24 -9.44 -8.33
C ALA A 33 -7.27 -10.31 -9.18
N SER A 34 -6.94 -9.89 -10.41
CA SER A 34 -6.09 -10.62 -11.35
C SER A 34 -6.61 -12.03 -11.66
N TRP A 35 -7.92 -12.18 -11.92
CA TRP A 35 -8.57 -13.44 -12.25
C TRP A 35 -9.00 -13.48 -13.72
N PRO A 36 -8.06 -13.64 -14.67
CA PRO A 36 -8.36 -13.64 -16.09
C PRO A 36 -9.23 -14.83 -16.53
N ASP A 37 -9.16 -15.93 -15.78
CA ASP A 37 -9.83 -17.22 -15.97
C ASP A 37 -11.27 -17.27 -15.43
N ALA A 38 -11.70 -16.31 -14.61
CA ALA A 38 -12.98 -16.38 -13.92
C ALA A 38 -14.19 -16.41 -14.87
N ASP A 39 -15.19 -17.27 -14.63
CA ASP A 39 -16.47 -17.17 -15.36
C ASP A 39 -17.25 -15.91 -14.91
N ARG A 40 -17.33 -14.90 -15.80
CA ARG A 40 -17.96 -13.60 -15.52
C ARG A 40 -19.44 -13.75 -15.19
N HIS A 41 -20.13 -14.69 -15.84
CA HIS A 41 -21.56 -14.90 -15.62
C HIS A 41 -21.81 -15.48 -14.21
N ARG A 42 -20.99 -16.46 -13.79
CA ARG A 42 -21.10 -17.04 -12.44
C ARG A 42 -20.69 -16.07 -11.34
N VAL A 43 -19.65 -15.26 -11.59
CA VAL A 43 -19.25 -14.18 -10.67
C VAL A 43 -20.37 -13.15 -10.55
N ARG A 44 -20.98 -12.74 -11.67
CA ARG A 44 -22.15 -11.84 -11.67
C ARG A 44 -23.29 -12.39 -10.83
N THR A 45 -23.69 -13.65 -11.03
CA THR A 45 -24.76 -14.27 -10.22
C THR A 45 -24.42 -14.28 -8.73
N THR A 46 -23.15 -14.39 -8.39
CA THR A 46 -22.68 -14.39 -7.00
C THR A 46 -22.67 -12.97 -6.40
N LEU A 47 -22.27 -11.95 -7.16
CA LEU A 47 -22.06 -10.58 -6.66
C LEU A 47 -23.28 -9.67 -6.82
N ALA A 48 -24.17 -9.90 -7.79
CA ALA A 48 -25.35 -9.06 -8.01
C ALA A 48 -26.21 -8.85 -6.75
N PRO A 49 -26.46 -9.89 -5.91
CA PRO A 49 -27.17 -9.70 -4.65
C PRO A 49 -26.44 -8.82 -3.64
N TRP A 50 -25.10 -8.78 -3.68
CA TRP A 50 -24.30 -7.91 -2.79
C TRP A 50 -24.38 -6.46 -3.24
N PHE A 51 -24.31 -6.22 -4.55
CA PHE A 51 -24.51 -4.90 -5.13
C PHE A 51 -25.89 -4.33 -4.78
N ALA A 52 -26.95 -5.16 -4.83
CA ALA A 52 -28.30 -4.78 -4.43
C ALA A 52 -28.38 -4.36 -2.94
N ASP A 53 -27.55 -4.94 -2.08
CA ASP A 53 -27.41 -4.57 -0.66
C ASP A 53 -26.51 -3.34 -0.43
N GLY A 54 -26.11 -2.64 -1.49
CA GLY A 54 -25.32 -1.42 -1.42
C GLY A 54 -23.82 -1.64 -1.26
N TRP A 55 -23.30 -2.82 -1.59
CA TRP A 55 -21.87 -3.11 -1.51
C TRP A 55 -21.14 -2.60 -2.75
N PRO A 56 -20.16 -1.69 -2.65
CA PRO A 56 -19.34 -1.31 -3.79
C PRO A 56 -18.22 -2.33 -4.06
N VAL A 57 -17.56 -2.22 -5.23
CA VAL A 57 -16.45 -3.09 -5.66
C VAL A 57 -15.32 -3.17 -4.63
N ASP A 58 -14.89 -2.04 -4.08
CA ASP A 58 -13.80 -2.00 -3.09
C ASP A 58 -14.19 -2.69 -1.78
N ALA A 59 -15.47 -2.63 -1.40
CA ALA A 59 -15.95 -3.33 -0.21
C ALA A 59 -15.90 -4.85 -0.42
N LEU A 60 -16.25 -5.33 -1.62
CA LEU A 60 -16.17 -6.75 -1.96
C LEU A 60 -14.72 -7.24 -2.01
N LEU A 61 -13.81 -6.48 -2.64
CA LEU A 61 -12.39 -6.82 -2.67
C LEU A 61 -11.80 -6.86 -1.26
N LEU A 62 -12.14 -5.90 -0.40
CA LEU A 62 -11.69 -5.90 0.99
C LEU A 62 -12.28 -7.07 1.78
N ALA A 63 -13.56 -7.40 1.57
CA ALA A 63 -14.24 -8.51 2.22
C ALA A 63 -13.73 -9.89 1.78
N VAL A 64 -13.08 -10.00 0.62
CA VAL A 64 -12.38 -11.22 0.22
C VAL A 64 -11.14 -11.45 1.09
N ASP A 65 -10.44 -10.38 1.45
CA ASP A 65 -9.20 -10.45 2.23
C ASP A 65 -9.43 -10.42 3.74
N GLN A 66 -10.50 -9.76 4.20
CA GLN A 66 -10.78 -9.50 5.61
C GLN A 66 -12.16 -10.02 6.03
N ARG A 67 -12.28 -10.39 7.29
CA ARG A 67 -13.54 -10.74 7.97
C ARG A 67 -14.18 -9.48 8.57
N PRO A 68 -15.45 -9.55 9.02
CA PRO A 68 -16.11 -8.42 9.69
C PRO A 68 -15.39 -7.90 10.95
N ASP A 69 -14.63 -8.77 11.62
CA ASP A 69 -13.82 -8.43 12.80
C ASP A 69 -12.46 -7.78 12.44
N GLY A 70 -12.17 -7.59 11.14
CA GLY A 70 -10.91 -7.05 10.62
C GLY A 70 -9.78 -8.08 10.52
N SER A 71 -9.99 -9.33 10.95
CA SER A 71 -9.00 -10.38 10.81
C SER A 71 -8.87 -10.83 9.35
N ARG A 72 -7.69 -11.32 8.95
CA ARG A 72 -7.47 -11.80 7.59
C ARG A 72 -8.18 -13.13 7.37
N GLN A 73 -8.84 -13.29 6.22
CA GLN A 73 -9.57 -14.51 5.91
C GLN A 73 -8.64 -15.70 5.55
N GLY A 74 -7.36 -15.48 5.23
CA GLY A 74 -6.39 -16.54 4.92
C GLY A 74 -5.70 -16.37 3.57
N ARG A 75 -5.35 -17.49 2.91
CA ARG A 75 -4.59 -17.48 1.66
C ARG A 75 -5.41 -16.93 0.47
N PRO A 76 -4.76 -16.32 -0.54
CA PRO A 76 -5.41 -15.94 -1.80
C PRO A 76 -6.03 -17.13 -2.55
N ARG A 77 -6.86 -16.85 -3.56
CA ARG A 77 -7.43 -17.86 -4.47
C ARG A 77 -6.30 -18.65 -5.16
N GLY A 78 -6.40 -19.97 -5.15
CA GLY A 78 -5.54 -20.85 -5.95
C GLY A 78 -5.97 -20.88 -7.43
N ARG A 79 -5.07 -21.24 -8.36
CA ARG A 79 -5.40 -21.32 -9.80
C ARG A 79 -6.49 -22.36 -10.11
N ASP A 80 -6.51 -23.48 -9.38
CA ASP A 80 -7.46 -24.58 -9.63
C ASP A 80 -8.84 -24.33 -8.99
N GLN A 81 -9.00 -23.21 -8.28
CA GLN A 81 -10.24 -22.88 -7.60
C GLN A 81 -11.08 -21.92 -8.44
N GLU A 82 -12.33 -22.32 -8.67
CA GLU A 82 -13.35 -21.50 -9.31
C GLU A 82 -13.58 -20.18 -8.56
N ALA A 83 -13.48 -19.05 -9.28
CA ALA A 83 -13.56 -17.72 -8.68
C ALA A 83 -14.89 -17.45 -7.95
N HIS A 84 -16.01 -17.92 -8.52
CA HIS A 84 -17.34 -17.74 -7.93
C HIS A 84 -17.54 -18.54 -6.64
N GLU A 85 -16.98 -19.76 -6.56
CA GLU A 85 -17.02 -20.56 -5.33
C GLU A 85 -16.13 -19.97 -4.25
N PHE A 86 -14.94 -19.51 -4.63
CA PHE A 86 -14.03 -18.79 -3.74
C PHE A 86 -14.72 -17.55 -3.16
N LEU A 87 -15.32 -16.71 -4.00
CA LEU A 87 -16.08 -15.52 -3.55
C LEU A 87 -17.20 -15.93 -2.57
N ARG A 88 -18.00 -16.94 -2.92
CA ARG A 88 -19.09 -17.42 -2.06
C ARG A 88 -18.58 -17.87 -0.69
N ALA A 89 -17.46 -18.58 -0.64
CA ALA A 89 -16.85 -19.04 0.61
C ALA A 89 -16.37 -17.87 1.48
N ARG A 90 -15.73 -16.86 0.88
CA ARG A 90 -15.20 -15.69 1.59
C ARG A 90 -16.29 -14.76 2.10
N LEU A 91 -17.26 -14.50 1.23
CA LEU A 91 -18.35 -13.58 1.53
C LEU A 91 -19.34 -14.18 2.54
N ARG A 92 -19.37 -15.51 2.72
CA ARG A 92 -20.16 -16.16 3.78
C ARG A 92 -19.82 -15.62 5.17
N ALA A 93 -18.57 -15.24 5.43
CA ALA A 93 -18.18 -14.64 6.72
C ALA A 93 -18.88 -13.30 7.00
N TRP A 94 -19.39 -12.63 5.97
CA TRP A 94 -20.11 -11.37 6.04
C TRP A 94 -21.64 -11.54 6.04
N SER A 95 -22.13 -12.78 5.93
CA SER A 95 -23.54 -13.14 6.07
C SER A 95 -23.81 -13.69 7.46
N GLY A 96 -24.82 -13.14 8.14
CA GLY A 96 -25.34 -13.68 9.39
C GLY A 96 -26.07 -15.01 9.19
N ALA A 97 -26.33 -15.71 10.30
CA ALA A 97 -27.07 -16.98 10.30
C ALA A 97 -28.53 -16.83 9.80
N ASP A 98 -29.08 -15.63 9.90
CA ASP A 98 -30.39 -15.22 9.40
C ASP A 98 -30.39 -14.86 7.90
N GLY A 99 -29.25 -14.99 7.24
CA GLY A 99 -29.05 -14.62 5.84
C GLY A 99 -28.91 -13.10 5.62
N ARG A 100 -28.99 -12.28 6.68
CA ARG A 100 -28.76 -10.84 6.55
C ARG A 100 -27.28 -10.55 6.39
N ARG A 101 -26.94 -9.69 5.43
CA ARG A 101 -25.56 -9.25 5.24
C ARG A 101 -25.21 -8.21 6.29
N SER A 102 -24.00 -8.29 6.81
CA SER A 102 -23.41 -7.25 7.65
C SER A 102 -23.16 -5.98 6.85
N LYS A 103 -22.87 -4.88 7.55
CA LYS A 103 -22.54 -3.60 6.89
C LYS A 103 -21.27 -3.75 6.06
N PRO A 104 -21.21 -3.20 4.82
CA PRO A 104 -20.00 -3.23 4.03
C PRO A 104 -18.84 -2.56 4.76
N PRO A 105 -17.60 -3.08 4.64
CA PRO A 105 -16.43 -2.49 5.28
C PRO A 105 -16.09 -1.10 4.73
N VAL A 106 -16.49 -0.81 3.49
CA VAL A 106 -16.37 0.51 2.87
C VAL A 106 -17.75 0.95 2.42
N ALA A 107 -18.16 2.14 2.85
CA ALA A 107 -19.42 2.73 2.41
C ALA A 107 -19.36 3.06 0.91
N GLY A 108 -20.37 2.60 0.17
CA GLY A 108 -20.54 2.93 -1.23
C GLY A 108 -21.26 4.27 -1.45
N VAL A 109 -21.16 4.78 -2.67
CA VAL A 109 -21.90 5.95 -3.14
C VAL A 109 -22.59 5.64 -4.48
N PRO A 110 -23.77 6.19 -4.75
CA PRO A 110 -24.39 6.08 -6.08
C PRO A 110 -23.53 6.72 -7.17
N LEU A 111 -23.58 6.19 -8.39
CA LEU A 111 -22.78 6.67 -9.52
C LEU A 111 -23.01 8.17 -9.83
N GLY A 112 -24.26 8.63 -9.75
CA GLY A 112 -24.60 10.05 -9.95
C GLY A 112 -24.02 10.97 -8.87
N GLN A 113 -23.90 10.50 -7.63
CA GLN A 113 -23.22 11.25 -6.56
C GLN A 113 -21.71 11.29 -6.80
N TRP A 114 -21.12 10.16 -7.18
CA TRP A 114 -19.70 10.09 -7.51
C TRP A 114 -19.33 11.07 -8.63
N TRP A 115 -20.12 11.13 -9.71
CA TRP A 115 -19.89 12.08 -10.80
C TRP A 115 -19.95 13.53 -10.35
N ARG A 116 -20.88 13.89 -9.45
CA ARG A 116 -20.98 15.26 -8.90
C ARG A 116 -19.72 15.63 -8.12
N VAL A 117 -19.24 14.73 -7.26
CA VAL A 117 -18.01 14.94 -6.48
C VAL A 117 -16.80 15.00 -7.40
N ASN A 118 -16.67 14.07 -8.35
CA ASN A 118 -15.54 14.01 -9.26
C ASN A 118 -15.47 15.26 -10.15
N ARG A 119 -16.60 15.73 -10.68
CA ARG A 119 -16.67 16.96 -11.48
C ARG A 119 -16.34 18.21 -10.66
N ARG A 120 -16.75 18.26 -9.39
CA ARG A 120 -16.34 19.32 -8.45
C ARG A 120 -14.83 19.29 -8.22
N ASN A 121 -14.26 18.13 -7.94
CA ASN A 121 -12.82 17.98 -7.70
C ASN A 121 -12.01 18.33 -8.95
N ALA A 122 -12.45 17.91 -10.13
CA ALA A 122 -11.81 18.26 -11.40
C ALA A 122 -11.73 19.78 -11.60
N ARG A 123 -12.77 20.53 -11.23
CA ARG A 123 -12.76 22.01 -11.27
C ARG A 123 -11.85 22.63 -10.21
N LEU A 124 -11.81 22.05 -9.02
CA LEU A 124 -10.96 22.57 -7.92
C LEU A 124 -9.47 22.34 -8.17
N HIS A 125 -9.14 21.22 -8.80
CA HIS A 125 -7.78 20.80 -9.13
C HIS A 125 -7.40 21.07 -10.58
N GLU A 126 -8.23 21.81 -11.31
CA GLU A 126 -7.85 22.28 -12.64
C GLU A 126 -6.57 23.10 -12.51
N PRO A 127 -5.50 22.76 -13.26
CA PRO A 127 -4.25 23.49 -13.20
C PRO A 127 -4.54 24.96 -13.45
N ARG A 128 -4.34 25.80 -12.44
CA ARG A 128 -4.43 27.25 -12.62
C ARG A 128 -3.36 27.61 -13.63
N GLN A 129 -3.76 28.26 -14.73
CA GLN A 129 -2.78 28.84 -15.65
C GLN A 129 -1.92 29.80 -14.83
N ALA A 130 -0.66 29.44 -14.64
CA ALA A 130 0.28 30.32 -13.96
C ALA A 130 0.44 31.55 -14.83
N ALA A 131 0.29 32.74 -14.24
CA ALA A 131 0.64 33.97 -14.93
C ALA A 131 2.09 33.87 -15.41
N PRO A 132 2.44 34.41 -16.59
CA PRO A 132 3.82 34.47 -17.03
C PRO A 132 4.65 35.14 -15.93
N LEU A 133 5.84 34.59 -15.67
CA LEU A 133 6.76 35.17 -14.70
C LEU A 133 7.15 36.57 -15.18
N GLY A 134 7.18 37.54 -14.28
CA GLY A 134 7.83 38.82 -14.55
C GLY A 134 9.35 38.63 -14.72
N PRO A 135 10.07 39.65 -15.18
CA PRO A 135 11.51 39.56 -15.43
C PRO A 135 12.32 39.14 -14.18
N GLU A 136 11.94 39.61 -12.99
CA GLU A 136 12.56 39.17 -11.72
C GLU A 136 12.30 37.68 -11.42
N GLY A 137 11.12 37.18 -11.80
CA GLY A 137 10.76 35.77 -11.63
C GLY A 137 11.51 34.86 -12.60
N GLU A 138 11.77 35.34 -13.82
CA GLU A 138 12.61 34.64 -14.79
C GLU A 138 14.06 34.53 -14.30
N GLN A 139 14.63 35.62 -13.77
CA GLN A 139 15.96 35.62 -13.16
C GLN A 139 16.03 34.66 -11.97
N ALA A 140 15.08 34.73 -11.02
CA ALA A 140 15.05 33.83 -9.87
C ALA A 140 14.92 32.35 -10.29
N ARG A 141 14.19 32.07 -11.38
CA ARG A 141 14.06 30.73 -11.95
C ARG A 141 15.38 30.26 -12.56
N GLU A 142 16.04 31.10 -13.34
CA GLU A 142 17.36 30.78 -13.92
C GLU A 142 18.40 30.52 -12.82
N GLU A 143 18.45 31.36 -11.78
CA GLU A 143 19.34 31.16 -10.65
C GLU A 143 19.04 29.85 -9.90
N SER A 144 17.77 29.51 -9.72
CA SER A 144 17.35 28.27 -9.07
C SER A 144 17.74 27.05 -9.90
N LEU A 145 17.55 27.11 -11.22
CA LEU A 145 17.99 26.08 -12.15
C LEU A 145 19.51 25.95 -12.19
N ALA A 146 20.24 27.06 -12.16
CA ALA A 146 21.69 27.10 -12.10
C ALA A 146 22.20 26.43 -10.81
N ARG A 147 21.60 26.76 -9.65
CA ARG A 147 21.89 26.09 -8.38
C ARG A 147 21.62 24.59 -8.43
N ALA A 148 20.46 24.18 -8.95
CA ALA A 148 20.11 22.77 -9.08
C ALA A 148 21.07 22.00 -10.00
N ARG A 149 21.48 22.61 -11.13
CA ARG A 149 22.48 22.04 -12.05
C ARG A 149 23.86 21.96 -11.41
N ALA A 150 24.31 23.02 -10.73
CA ALA A 150 25.56 23.04 -9.99
C ALA A 150 25.62 21.92 -8.94
N HIS A 151 24.49 21.62 -8.28
CA HIS A 151 24.43 20.47 -7.40
C HIS A 151 24.69 19.16 -8.15
N LEU A 152 24.12 18.95 -9.34
CA LEU A 152 24.22 17.70 -10.12
C LEU A 152 25.61 17.44 -10.76
N THR A 153 26.46 18.45 -10.90
CA THR A 153 27.71 18.36 -11.68
C THR A 153 28.77 17.42 -11.07
N ASP A 154 28.85 17.29 -9.75
CA ASP A 154 29.84 16.39 -9.13
C ASP A 154 29.26 15.56 -7.96
N PRO A 155 28.71 14.37 -8.26
CA PRO A 155 28.24 13.42 -7.26
C PRO A 155 29.35 12.94 -6.30
N VAL A 156 30.61 12.91 -6.75
CA VAL A 156 31.74 12.36 -5.99
C VAL A 156 32.22 13.37 -4.96
N GLU A 157 32.42 14.64 -5.35
CA GLU A 157 32.74 15.70 -4.39
C GLU A 157 31.63 15.91 -3.36
N ARG A 158 30.36 15.76 -3.76
CA ARG A 158 29.24 15.81 -2.82
C ARG A 158 29.30 14.69 -1.78
N SER A 159 29.63 13.47 -2.22
CA SER A 159 29.82 12.33 -1.31
C SER A 159 30.99 12.57 -0.35
N ARG A 160 32.10 13.12 -0.85
CA ARG A 160 33.27 13.50 -0.04
C ARG A 160 32.95 14.59 0.97
N GLU A 161 32.22 15.63 0.57
CA GLU A 161 31.83 16.72 1.46
C GLU A 161 30.86 16.24 2.53
N LYS A 162 29.88 15.39 2.18
CA LYS A 162 28.99 14.76 3.15
C LYS A 162 29.77 13.89 4.15
N ALA A 163 30.76 13.15 3.68
CA ALA A 163 31.65 12.37 4.55
C ALA A 163 32.57 13.23 5.43
N ARG A 164 32.97 14.43 4.98
CA ARG A 164 33.70 15.42 5.81
C ARG A 164 32.79 15.98 6.91
N ARG A 165 31.62 16.51 6.54
CA ARG A 165 30.64 17.06 7.49
C ARG A 165 30.20 16.03 8.52
N TRP A 166 30.02 14.78 8.12
CA TRP A 166 29.66 13.72 9.06
C TRP A 166 30.79 13.40 10.03
N ARG A 167 32.05 13.36 9.57
CA ARG A 167 33.21 13.21 10.45
C ARG A 167 33.32 14.36 11.45
N GLU A 168 33.25 15.60 10.97
CA GLU A 168 33.27 16.79 11.83
C GLU A 168 32.14 16.75 12.88
N ALA A 169 30.94 16.34 12.50
CA ALA A 169 29.82 16.19 13.42
C ALA A 169 29.99 15.03 14.42
N LEU A 170 30.71 13.97 14.07
CA LEU A 170 31.04 12.89 15.01
C LEU A 170 32.16 13.33 15.97
N ASP A 171 33.13 14.10 15.48
CA ASP A 171 34.23 14.63 16.29
C ASP A 171 33.71 15.62 17.33
N THR A 172 32.70 16.44 17.02
CA THR A 172 32.07 17.36 18.00
C THR A 172 31.29 16.65 19.10
N LEU A 173 30.89 15.38 18.89
CA LEU A 173 30.22 14.56 19.90
C LEU A 173 31.20 13.84 20.83
N LEU A 174 32.51 13.90 20.56
CA LEU A 174 33.51 13.30 21.44
C LEU A 174 33.63 14.10 22.74
N VAL A 175 33.58 13.39 23.87
CA VAL A 175 33.81 13.97 25.18
C VAL A 175 35.27 14.45 25.26
N PRO A 176 35.54 15.71 25.69
CA PRO A 176 36.90 16.22 25.80
C PRO A 176 37.80 15.27 26.61
N GLY A 177 38.97 14.93 26.04
CA GLY A 177 39.94 14.01 26.65
C GLY A 177 39.69 12.52 26.37
N LYS A 178 38.66 12.15 25.60
CA LYS A 178 38.43 10.77 25.15
C LYS A 178 38.73 10.61 23.66
N ALA A 179 39.48 9.57 23.32
CA ALA A 179 39.77 9.21 21.92
C ALA A 179 38.52 8.65 21.23
N ALA A 180 38.44 8.84 19.91
CA ALA A 180 37.38 8.26 19.11
C ALA A 180 37.42 6.72 19.19
N PRO A 181 36.28 6.04 19.40
CA PRO A 181 36.24 4.59 19.44
C PRO A 181 36.66 4.02 18.08
N THR A 182 37.55 3.04 18.12
CA THR A 182 38.10 2.37 16.93
C THR A 182 37.26 1.17 16.53
N PHE A 183 37.53 0.63 15.33
CA PHE A 183 36.94 -0.63 14.90
C PHE A 183 37.29 -1.80 15.85
N GLU A 184 38.47 -1.77 16.45
CA GLU A 184 38.89 -2.82 17.39
C GLU A 184 38.12 -2.73 18.72
N ASP A 185 37.77 -1.52 19.17
CA ASP A 185 36.93 -1.32 20.36
C ASP A 185 35.51 -1.87 20.16
N SER A 186 34.95 -1.68 18.96
CA SER A 186 33.64 -2.25 18.61
C SER A 186 33.71 -3.78 18.44
N ARG A 187 34.83 -4.33 17.97
CA ARG A 187 35.05 -5.78 17.92
C ARG A 187 35.13 -6.39 19.31
N ARG A 188 35.81 -5.76 20.28
CA ARG A 188 35.86 -6.22 21.68
C ARG A 188 34.47 -6.29 22.32
N LEU A 189 33.62 -5.29 22.08
CA LEU A 189 32.23 -5.29 22.56
C LEU A 189 31.37 -6.42 21.98
N LEU A 190 31.72 -6.94 20.80
CA LEU A 190 31.05 -8.09 20.19
C LEU A 190 31.54 -9.44 20.75
N VAL A 191 32.78 -9.52 21.21
CA VAL A 191 33.33 -10.72 21.87
C VAL A 191 32.71 -10.92 23.26
N ASP A 192 32.41 -9.82 23.97
CA ASP A 192 31.77 -9.85 25.29
C ASP A 192 30.23 -10.03 25.25
N ARG A 193 29.63 -10.18 24.06
CA ARG A 193 28.23 -10.57 23.95
C ARG A 193 28.05 -12.03 24.33
N VAL A 194 27.67 -12.27 25.57
CA VAL A 194 27.02 -13.52 26.00
C VAL A 194 25.75 -13.67 25.16
N VAL A 195 25.77 -14.57 24.18
CA VAL A 195 24.58 -14.94 23.42
C VAL A 195 23.54 -15.48 24.42
N PRO A 196 22.33 -14.92 24.50
CA PRO A 196 21.32 -15.45 25.40
C PRO A 196 21.04 -16.91 25.04
N ARG A 197 20.99 -17.78 26.06
CA ARG A 197 20.70 -19.21 25.92
C ARG A 197 19.46 -19.42 25.05
N THR A 198 19.62 -20.05 23.89
CA THR A 198 18.48 -20.61 23.15
C THR A 198 18.00 -21.84 23.91
N VAL A 199 16.84 -21.69 24.56
CA VAL A 199 16.14 -22.80 25.20
C VAL A 199 15.28 -23.48 24.13
N CYS A 200 15.40 -24.80 23.98
CA CYS A 200 14.51 -25.53 23.09
C CYS A 200 13.05 -25.37 23.58
N PRO A 201 12.12 -24.84 22.76
CA PRO A 201 10.74 -24.60 23.19
C PRO A 201 9.95 -25.90 23.45
N HIS A 202 10.48 -27.06 23.02
CA HIS A 202 9.78 -28.34 23.18
C HIS A 202 10.21 -29.15 24.40
N CYS A 203 11.46 -28.99 24.88
CA CYS A 203 12.00 -29.81 25.98
C CYS A 203 12.74 -29.02 27.08
N GLY A 204 12.90 -27.70 26.95
CA GLY A 204 13.51 -26.86 28.00
C GLY A 204 15.02 -27.03 28.17
N ALA A 205 15.68 -27.94 27.44
CA ALA A 205 17.12 -28.11 27.51
C ALA A 205 17.85 -26.91 26.87
N GLY A 206 18.72 -26.26 27.64
CA GLY A 206 19.61 -25.20 27.16
C GLY A 206 20.98 -25.77 26.80
N GLN A 207 21.46 -25.55 25.58
CA GLN A 207 22.84 -25.87 25.22
C GLN A 207 23.73 -24.63 25.41
N VAL A 208 24.85 -24.79 26.11
CA VAL A 208 25.90 -23.77 26.18
C VAL A 208 26.89 -24.06 25.05
N ALA A 209 26.89 -23.24 24.00
CA ALA A 209 27.95 -23.26 23.02
C ALA A 209 29.18 -22.56 23.62
N VAL A 210 30.01 -23.29 24.36
CA VAL A 210 31.34 -22.81 24.74
C VAL A 210 32.27 -23.01 23.54
N ARG A 211 32.63 -21.93 22.83
CA ARG A 211 33.80 -21.96 21.95
C ARG A 211 35.05 -21.85 22.80
N ARG A 212 35.86 -22.91 22.83
CA ARG A 212 37.27 -22.82 23.24
C ARG A 212 37.99 -21.88 22.27
N ALA A 213 38.65 -20.87 22.82
CA ALA A 213 39.62 -20.08 22.10
C ALA A 213 40.91 -20.89 21.91
N ALA A 214 41.43 -20.90 20.69
CA ALA A 214 42.83 -21.09 20.35
C ALA A 214 43.23 -19.93 19.44
#